data_AF-A0A2J8PWC5-F1
#
_entry.id   AF-A0A2J8PWC5-F1
#
_cell.length_a   1.000
_cell.length_b   1.000
_cell.length_c   1.000
_cell.angle_alpha   90.00
_cell.angle_beta   90.00
_cell.angle_gamma   90.00
#
_symmetry.space_group_name_H-M   'P 1'
#
loop_
_entity.id
_entity.type
_entity.pdbx_description
1 polymer ?
#
loop_
_entity_poly.entity_id
_entity_poly.type
_entity_poly.pdbx_seq_one_letter_code
_entity_poly.pdbx_strand_id
1 'polypeptide(L)'
;RIILWDIGVPNQDYEFQASQLLTLDTTSIPLRLCPVASCPDARLLAGCEGGCCCWDVRLDQPQKRRVCEVEFVFSEGSEASGRRVDGLAFVNEDIVASKGSGLGTICLWSWRQTWGGRGSQSTVAVVVLARLQWSSTELAYFSLSACPDKGIVLCGDEEGNVWLYDVSNILKQPPLLPAALQAPTQPSPPLSPHQILKWPQPWALGQVVTKTMVNTVVANASFTYLTALTDSNIVAIWGRM
;
A
#
# COMPACT_ATOMS: atom_id res chain seq x y z
N ARG A 1 1.62 18.66 0.13
CA ARG A 1 0.83 18.89 -1.10
C ARG A 1 1.12 17.77 -2.08
N ILE A 2 0.14 17.36 -2.88
CA ILE A 2 0.31 16.46 -4.02
C ILE A 2 -0.08 17.26 -5.27
N ILE A 3 0.66 17.12 -6.36
CA ILE A 3 0.41 17.91 -7.59
C ILE A 3 0.32 16.95 -8.77
N LEU A 4 -0.79 17.01 -9.50
CA LEU A 4 -0.99 16.26 -10.73
C LEU A 4 -0.61 17.12 -11.93
N TRP A 5 0.21 16.55 -12.80
CA TRP A 5 0.70 17.18 -14.01
C TRP A 5 0.26 16.37 -15.23
N ASP A 6 -0.11 17.08 -16.30
CA ASP A 6 -0.04 16.54 -17.64
C ASP A 6 1.41 16.59 -18.08
N ILE A 7 1.99 15.44 -18.42
CA ILE A 7 3.37 15.36 -18.90
C ILE A 7 3.50 15.78 -20.37
N GLY A 8 2.38 15.90 -21.09
CA GLY A 8 2.35 16.15 -22.52
C GLY A 8 2.81 14.93 -23.34
N VAL A 9 2.70 15.05 -24.66
CA VAL A 9 3.23 14.05 -25.61
C VAL A 9 4.40 14.71 -26.34
N PRO A 10 5.62 14.12 -26.31
CA PRO A 10 6.75 14.67 -27.04
C PRO A 10 6.51 14.59 -28.55
N ASN A 11 6.86 15.66 -29.28
CA ASN A 11 6.92 15.63 -30.74
C ASN A 11 8.20 14.95 -31.23
N GLN A 12 8.42 14.92 -32.55
CA GLN A 12 9.60 14.30 -33.17
C GLN A 12 10.93 14.98 -32.76
N ASP A 13 10.85 16.23 -32.32
CA ASP A 13 11.98 17.04 -31.84
C ASP A 13 12.15 16.98 -30.32
N TYR A 14 11.43 16.06 -29.64
CA TYR A 14 11.38 15.93 -28.18
C TYR A 14 10.85 17.17 -27.44
N GLU A 15 10.12 18.04 -28.11
CA GLU A 15 9.41 19.15 -27.44
C GLU A 15 8.10 18.64 -26.85
N PHE A 16 7.82 19.02 -25.60
CA PHE A 16 6.57 18.73 -24.92
C PHE A 16 6.18 19.90 -24.02
N GLN A 17 4.87 20.08 -23.80
CA GLN A 17 4.36 21.09 -22.88
C GLN A 17 3.71 20.39 -21.68
N ALA A 18 4.46 20.31 -20.58
CA ALA A 18 3.89 19.89 -19.32
C ALA A 18 2.98 20.99 -18.74
N SER A 19 1.85 20.62 -18.16
CA SER A 19 0.93 21.57 -17.53
C SER A 19 0.40 21.06 -16.20
N GLN A 20 0.26 21.96 -15.23
CA GLN A 20 -0.28 21.58 -13.92
C GLN A 20 -1.81 21.43 -14.02
N LEU A 21 -2.31 20.23 -13.70
CA LEU A 21 -3.73 19.91 -13.77
C LEU A 21 -4.43 20.18 -12.43
N LEU A 22 -3.86 19.70 -11.33
CA LEU A 22 -4.50 19.70 -10.02
C LEU A 22 -3.50 19.85 -8.87
N THR A 23 -3.88 20.56 -7.81
CA THR A 23 -3.15 20.61 -6.53
C THR A 23 -4.04 20.05 -5.42
N LEU A 24 -3.52 19.10 -4.66
CA LEU A 24 -4.17 18.53 -3.48
C LEU A 24 -3.45 19.03 -2.22
N ASP A 25 -4.17 19.73 -1.37
CA ASP A 25 -3.72 20.10 -0.03
C ASP A 25 -3.76 18.87 0.89
N THR A 26 -2.71 18.73 1.67
CA THR A 26 -2.47 17.56 2.51
C THR A 26 -2.49 17.98 3.98
N THR A 27 -3.24 17.28 4.81
CA THR A 27 -3.28 17.47 6.28
C THR A 27 -2.12 16.75 6.98
N SER A 28 -1.52 15.76 6.31
CA SER A 28 -0.35 15.00 6.75
C SER A 28 0.63 14.78 5.59
N ILE A 29 1.87 14.36 5.87
CA ILE A 29 2.89 14.10 4.83
C ILE A 29 2.52 12.82 4.08
N PRO A 30 2.25 12.87 2.76
CA PRO A 30 1.95 11.67 1.97
C PRO A 30 3.22 10.86 1.73
N LEU A 31 3.13 9.55 1.94
CA LEU A 31 4.24 8.60 1.84
C LEU A 31 4.06 7.63 0.67
N ARG A 32 2.82 7.22 0.39
CA ARG A 32 2.47 6.33 -0.73
C ARG A 32 1.19 6.80 -1.38
N LEU A 33 1.22 6.97 -2.70
CA LEU A 33 0.05 7.35 -3.49
C LEU A 33 -0.49 6.11 -4.22
N CYS A 34 -1.81 5.94 -4.21
CA CYS A 34 -2.47 4.81 -4.84
C CYS A 34 -3.82 5.25 -5.40
N PRO A 35 -3.98 5.37 -6.73
CA PRO A 35 -5.29 5.56 -7.35
C PRO A 35 -6.24 4.46 -6.89
N VAL A 36 -7.49 4.82 -6.60
CA VAL A 36 -8.47 3.84 -6.16
C VAL A 36 -8.79 2.90 -7.32
N ALA A 37 -8.52 1.60 -7.16
CA ALA A 37 -8.60 0.62 -8.26
C ALA A 37 -9.94 0.68 -9.03
N SER A 38 -11.06 0.82 -8.30
CA SER A 38 -12.40 0.86 -8.90
C SER A 38 -12.80 2.18 -9.56
N CYS A 39 -12.02 3.24 -9.35
CA CYS A 39 -12.29 4.56 -9.93
C CYS A 39 -11.01 5.43 -9.96
N PRO A 40 -9.97 5.02 -10.71
CA PRO A 40 -8.64 5.62 -10.63
C PRO A 40 -8.62 7.09 -11.08
N ASP A 41 -9.50 7.45 -12.01
CA ASP A 41 -9.65 8.83 -12.51
C ASP A 41 -10.50 9.72 -11.60
N ALA A 42 -11.11 9.14 -10.56
CA ALA A 42 -12.00 9.87 -9.67
C ALA A 42 -11.44 10.06 -8.27
N ARG A 43 -10.67 9.09 -7.75
CA ARG A 43 -10.17 9.15 -6.37
C ARG A 43 -8.73 8.70 -6.25
N LEU A 44 -8.01 9.43 -5.42
CA LEU A 44 -6.65 9.10 -4.99
C LEU A 44 -6.66 8.79 -3.51
N LEU A 45 -6.18 7.61 -3.14
CA LEU A 45 -5.87 7.23 -1.77
C LEU A 45 -4.37 7.46 -1.52
N ALA A 46 -4.00 7.92 -0.34
CA ALA A 46 -2.61 7.95 0.08
C ALA A 46 -2.44 7.41 1.49
N GLY A 47 -1.34 6.69 1.71
CA GLY A 47 -0.78 6.46 3.03
C GLY A 47 0.05 7.67 3.42
N CYS A 48 -0.11 8.14 4.65
CA CYS A 48 0.49 9.35 5.21
C CYS A 48 1.10 9.07 6.58
N GLU A 49 1.89 10.01 7.11
CA GLU A 49 2.38 9.97 8.50
C GLU A 49 1.25 9.88 9.54
N GLY A 50 0.08 10.46 9.24
CA GLY A 50 -1.06 10.54 10.15
C GLY A 50 -2.19 9.54 9.91
N GLY A 51 -2.01 8.56 9.02
CA GLY A 51 -3.06 7.61 8.63
C GLY A 51 -3.19 7.51 7.12
N CYS A 52 -4.40 7.23 6.63
CA CYS A 52 -4.69 7.30 5.19
C CYS A 52 -5.55 8.53 4.87
N CYS A 53 -5.40 9.08 3.68
CA CYS A 53 -6.15 10.24 3.20
C CYS A 53 -6.69 9.98 1.79
N CYS A 54 -7.86 10.52 1.46
CA CYS A 54 -8.45 10.42 0.13
C CYS A 54 -8.84 11.79 -0.43
N TRP A 55 -8.66 11.96 -1.73
CA TRP A 55 -9.04 13.15 -2.48
C TRP A 55 -9.83 12.78 -3.73
N ASP A 56 -10.78 13.64 -4.11
CA ASP A 56 -11.36 13.66 -5.45
C ASP A 56 -10.31 14.17 -6.45
N VAL A 57 -10.03 13.42 -7.51
CA VAL A 57 -9.07 13.80 -8.56
C VAL A 57 -9.70 14.00 -9.95
N ARG A 58 -11.03 13.96 -10.08
CA ARG A 58 -11.72 14.15 -11.36
C ARG A 58 -11.39 15.48 -12.00
N LEU A 59 -10.91 15.51 -13.24
CA LEU A 59 -10.47 16.76 -13.90
C LEU A 59 -11.61 17.61 -14.47
N ASP A 60 -12.85 17.11 -14.45
CA ASP A 60 -14.04 17.79 -14.94
C ASP A 60 -14.54 18.90 -13.99
N GLN A 61 -14.05 18.94 -12.76
CA GLN A 61 -14.42 19.97 -11.78
C GLN A 61 -13.66 21.29 -12.04
N PRO A 62 -14.32 22.46 -11.89
CA PRO A 62 -13.69 23.76 -12.11
C PRO A 62 -12.57 24.06 -11.09
N GLN A 63 -12.63 23.46 -9.90
CA GLN A 63 -11.70 23.71 -8.82
C GLN A 63 -10.41 22.89 -8.98
N LYS A 64 -9.33 23.57 -9.37
CA LYS A 64 -7.98 23.00 -9.54
C LYS A 64 -7.18 22.81 -8.24
N ARG A 65 -7.72 23.21 -7.09
CA ARG A 65 -7.09 23.02 -5.78
C ARG A 65 -8.06 22.39 -4.78
N ARG A 66 -7.75 21.22 -4.24
CA ARG A 66 -8.66 20.42 -3.40
C ARG A 66 -8.06 20.10 -2.06
N VAL A 67 -8.92 20.00 -1.05
CA VAL A 67 -8.54 19.54 0.29
C VAL A 67 -8.76 18.03 0.42
N CYS A 68 -8.20 17.43 1.48
CA CYS A 68 -8.50 16.05 1.84
C CYS A 68 -10.01 15.89 2.08
N GLU A 69 -10.62 14.93 1.40
CA GLU A 69 -12.07 14.65 1.52
C GLU A 69 -12.35 13.77 2.74
N VAL A 70 -11.51 12.75 2.96
CA VAL A 70 -11.67 11.78 4.05
C VAL A 70 -10.31 11.35 4.59
N GLU A 71 -10.19 11.32 5.90
CA GLU A 71 -9.09 10.67 6.62
C GLU A 71 -9.55 9.31 7.16
N PHE A 72 -8.78 8.26 6.90
CA PHE A 72 -9.07 6.94 7.43
C PHE A 72 -8.19 6.64 8.63
N VAL A 73 -8.83 6.21 9.71
CA VAL A 73 -8.19 5.88 10.97
C VAL A 73 -8.22 4.38 11.22
N PHE A 74 -7.16 3.89 11.85
CA PHE A 74 -7.02 2.51 12.26
C PHE A 74 -7.23 2.44 13.78
N SER A 75 -7.95 1.43 14.25
CA SER A 75 -8.27 1.26 15.67
C SER A 75 -7.05 0.90 16.54
N GLU A 76 -5.93 0.55 15.90
CA GLU A 76 -4.69 0.10 16.53
C GLU A 76 -3.61 1.19 16.38
N GLY A 77 -2.86 1.43 17.46
CA GLY A 77 -1.83 2.48 17.51
C GLY A 77 -2.35 3.81 18.04
N SER A 78 -2.41 3.95 19.37
CA SER A 78 -2.73 5.24 20.03
C SER A 78 -1.61 6.28 19.88
N GLU A 79 -0.38 5.81 19.67
CA GLU A 79 0.84 6.61 19.48
C GLU A 79 0.99 7.10 18.03
N ALA A 80 1.70 8.21 17.83
CA ALA A 80 1.88 8.81 16.51
C ALA A 80 2.54 7.85 15.49
N SER A 81 3.49 7.00 15.92
CA SER A 81 4.12 5.96 15.09
C SER A 81 3.12 4.91 14.62
N GLY A 82 2.17 4.54 15.48
CA GLY A 82 1.13 3.56 15.18
C GLY A 82 0.08 4.03 14.17
N ARG A 83 0.04 5.34 13.85
CA ARG A 83 -0.87 5.90 12.84
C ARG A 83 -0.28 5.96 11.45
N ARG A 84 1.05 5.89 11.32
CA ARG A 84 1.74 6.00 10.04
C ARG A 84 1.27 4.91 9.08
N VAL A 85 1.01 5.29 7.83
CA VAL A 85 0.83 4.35 6.72
C VAL A 85 1.89 4.62 5.67
N ASP A 86 2.93 3.79 5.66
CA ASP A 86 4.09 3.91 4.77
C ASP A 86 4.11 2.86 3.66
N GLY A 87 3.21 1.88 3.71
CA GLY A 87 2.95 0.91 2.65
C GLY A 87 1.45 0.87 2.36
N LEU A 88 1.10 0.92 1.07
CA LEU A 88 -0.28 0.95 0.59
C LEU A 88 -0.35 0.32 -0.80
N ALA A 89 -1.27 -0.63 -1.01
CA ALA A 89 -1.54 -1.24 -2.30
C ALA A 89 -2.97 -1.80 -2.37
N PHE A 90 -3.65 -1.66 -3.50
CA PHE A 90 -4.88 -2.42 -3.76
C PHE A 90 -4.54 -3.86 -4.17
N VAL A 91 -5.19 -4.82 -3.51
CA VAL A 91 -5.09 -6.26 -3.83
C VAL A 91 -6.13 -6.64 -4.87
N ASN A 92 -7.26 -5.94 -4.93
CA ASN A 92 -8.23 -5.98 -6.01
C ASN A 92 -9.03 -4.66 -6.01
N GLU A 93 -10.20 -4.64 -6.64
CA GLU A 93 -11.10 -3.48 -6.71
C GLU A 93 -11.67 -2.99 -5.37
N ASP A 94 -11.52 -3.77 -4.29
CA ASP A 94 -12.09 -3.51 -2.98
C ASP A 94 -11.07 -3.62 -1.83
N ILE A 95 -10.27 -4.67 -1.79
CA ILE A 95 -9.36 -4.94 -0.68
C ILE A 95 -8.09 -4.11 -0.84
N VAL A 96 -7.80 -3.35 0.21
CA VAL A 96 -6.59 -2.55 0.35
C VAL A 96 -5.69 -3.21 1.39
N ALA A 97 -4.41 -3.36 1.05
CA ALA A 97 -3.36 -3.70 1.99
C ALA A 97 -2.65 -2.40 2.42
N SER A 98 -2.53 -2.18 3.72
CA SER A 98 -1.81 -1.05 4.28
C SER A 98 -0.93 -1.46 5.46
N LYS A 99 0.22 -0.83 5.62
CA LYS A 99 1.11 -1.04 6.75
C LYS A 99 1.75 0.26 7.23
N GLY A 100 2.21 0.23 8.47
CA GLY A 100 3.09 1.21 9.09
C GLY A 100 4.26 0.53 9.77
N SER A 101 5.31 1.28 10.07
CA SER A 101 6.41 0.84 10.95
C SER A 101 5.91 0.62 12.38
N GLY A 102 6.47 -0.36 13.10
CA GLY A 102 6.26 -0.60 14.53
C GLY A 102 5.05 -1.47 14.89
N LEU A 103 4.11 -1.73 13.96
CA LEU A 103 2.93 -2.56 14.23
C LEU A 103 3.17 -4.06 14.02
N GLY A 104 4.24 -4.45 13.32
CA GLY A 104 4.53 -5.85 12.99
C GLY A 104 3.45 -6.54 12.14
N THR A 105 2.56 -5.78 11.52
CA THR A 105 1.42 -6.32 10.77
C THR A 105 1.12 -5.49 9.52
N ILE A 106 0.53 -6.15 8.53
CA ILE A 106 -0.11 -5.54 7.36
C ILE A 106 -1.61 -5.70 7.55
N CYS A 107 -2.36 -4.61 7.47
CA CYS A 107 -3.81 -4.58 7.57
C CYS A 107 -4.45 -4.77 6.19
N LEU A 108 -5.40 -5.71 6.08
CA LEU A 108 -6.28 -5.85 4.93
C LEU A 108 -7.65 -5.30 5.29
N TRP A 109 -8.17 -4.35 4.50
CA TRP A 109 -9.45 -3.71 4.76
C TRP A 109 -10.25 -3.48 3.47
N SER A 110 -11.58 -3.41 3.58
CA SER A 110 -12.48 -3.21 2.44
C SER A 110 -12.68 -1.72 2.15
N TRP A 111 -12.31 -1.29 0.95
CA TRP A 111 -12.55 0.05 0.44
C TRP A 111 -14.04 0.38 0.36
N ARG A 112 -14.85 -0.50 -0.23
CA ARG A 112 -16.28 -0.29 -0.45
C ARG A 112 -17.04 -0.24 0.88
N GLN A 113 -16.74 -1.12 1.83
CA GLN A 113 -17.39 -1.08 3.14
C GLN A 113 -16.98 0.17 3.92
N THR A 114 -15.69 0.52 3.91
CA THR A 114 -15.18 1.72 4.58
C THR A 114 -15.77 3.00 3.96
N TRP A 115 -15.72 3.11 2.64
CA TRP A 115 -16.23 4.26 1.90
C TRP A 115 -17.76 4.37 1.98
N GLY A 116 -18.47 3.26 1.85
CA GLY A 116 -19.93 3.21 1.94
C GLY A 116 -20.45 3.52 3.36
N GLY A 117 -19.69 3.13 4.39
CA GLY A 117 -20.01 3.39 5.79
C GLY A 117 -19.79 4.82 6.26
N ARG A 118 -19.13 5.68 5.46
CA ARG A 118 -18.73 7.04 5.89
C ARG A 118 -19.88 8.01 6.15
N GLY A 119 -21.01 7.84 5.45
CA GLY A 119 -22.06 8.87 5.41
C GLY A 119 -21.50 10.25 5.02
N SER A 120 -21.59 11.24 5.92
CA SER A 120 -21.05 12.60 5.76
C SER A 120 -19.79 12.86 6.59
N GLN A 121 -19.15 11.83 7.13
CA GLN A 121 -17.99 11.98 8.00
C GLN A 121 -16.72 12.26 7.19
N SER A 122 -15.89 13.19 7.69
CA SER A 122 -14.55 13.49 7.17
C SER A 122 -13.47 12.58 7.75
N THR A 123 -13.78 11.81 8.79
CA THR A 123 -12.89 10.85 9.44
C THR A 123 -13.62 9.53 9.62
N VAL A 124 -13.06 8.44 9.11
CA VAL A 124 -13.73 7.13 9.02
C VAL A 124 -12.81 6.03 9.50
N ALA A 125 -13.30 5.16 10.39
CA ALA A 125 -12.56 3.96 10.77
C ALA A 125 -12.55 2.94 9.64
N VAL A 126 -11.39 2.37 9.32
CA VAL A 126 -11.30 1.33 8.29
C VAL A 126 -12.02 0.06 8.71
N VAL A 127 -12.69 -0.58 7.76
CA VAL A 127 -13.31 -1.90 7.97
C VAL A 127 -12.27 -2.99 7.71
N VAL A 128 -11.59 -3.38 8.77
CA VAL A 128 -10.54 -4.42 8.75
C VAL A 128 -11.16 -5.79 8.49
N LEU A 129 -10.63 -6.50 7.49
CA LEU A 129 -11.01 -7.85 7.11
C LEU A 129 -10.08 -8.88 7.74
N ALA A 130 -8.77 -8.61 7.73
CA ALA A 130 -7.75 -9.49 8.26
C ALA A 130 -6.45 -8.72 8.56
N ARG A 131 -5.56 -9.34 9.32
CA ARG A 131 -4.19 -8.87 9.55
C ARG A 131 -3.22 -9.94 9.06
N LEU A 132 -2.11 -9.52 8.48
CA LEU A 132 -1.01 -10.38 8.08
C LEU A 132 0.17 -10.09 9.00
N GLN A 133 0.80 -11.12 9.53
CA GLN A 133 2.02 -10.98 10.31
C GLN A 133 3.15 -10.46 9.42
N TRP A 134 3.85 -9.42 9.83
CA TRP A 134 5.02 -8.86 9.13
C TRP A 134 6.19 -8.67 10.11
N SER A 135 7.34 -8.19 9.61
CA SER A 135 8.52 -7.96 10.44
C SER A 135 8.27 -6.91 11.51
N SER A 136 8.79 -7.16 12.72
CA SER A 136 8.71 -6.25 13.85
C SER A 136 9.81 -5.20 13.76
N THR A 137 9.64 -4.24 12.86
CA THR A 137 10.63 -3.19 12.59
C THR A 137 10.08 -1.80 12.86
N GLU A 138 10.91 -0.93 13.44
CA GLU A 138 10.63 0.51 13.56
C GLU A 138 11.06 1.30 12.31
N LEU A 139 11.77 0.65 11.39
CA LEU A 139 12.16 1.27 10.12
C LEU A 139 10.94 1.39 9.21
N ALA A 140 10.75 2.59 8.67
CA ALA A 140 9.67 2.90 7.75
C ALA A 140 10.13 2.80 6.29
N TYR A 141 9.18 2.99 5.38
CA TYR A 141 9.36 3.14 3.94
C TYR A 141 9.71 1.86 3.18
N PHE A 142 9.49 0.70 3.78
CA PHE A 142 9.41 -0.54 3.02
C PHE A 142 8.18 -0.52 2.10
N SER A 143 8.39 -0.73 0.81
CA SER A 143 7.29 -0.79 -0.16
C SER A 143 6.44 -2.03 0.09
N LEU A 144 5.15 -1.78 0.28
CA LEU A 144 4.11 -2.81 0.15
C LEU A 144 3.65 -2.86 -1.32
N SER A 145 3.59 -4.05 -1.90
CA SER A 145 3.07 -4.27 -3.25
C SER A 145 2.12 -5.46 -3.29
N ALA A 146 1.35 -5.54 -4.37
CA ALA A 146 0.40 -6.63 -4.61
C ALA A 146 0.49 -7.12 -6.06
N CYS A 147 0.09 -8.36 -6.27
CA CYS A 147 -0.19 -8.94 -7.58
C CYS A 147 -1.69 -9.30 -7.60
N PRO A 148 -2.56 -8.37 -8.04
CA PRO A 148 -4.01 -8.51 -7.89
C PRO A 148 -4.58 -9.78 -8.52
N ASP A 149 -4.18 -10.10 -9.74
CA ASP A 149 -4.66 -11.27 -10.50
C ASP A 149 -4.37 -12.61 -9.83
N LYS A 150 -3.42 -12.63 -8.88
CA LYS A 150 -3.00 -13.81 -8.14
C LYS A 150 -3.36 -13.75 -6.66
N GLY A 151 -3.93 -12.64 -6.19
CA GLY A 151 -4.22 -12.43 -4.78
C GLY A 151 -2.96 -12.50 -3.91
N ILE A 152 -1.81 -12.02 -4.40
CA ILE A 152 -0.55 -12.03 -3.67
C ILE A 152 -0.25 -10.65 -3.10
N VAL A 153 0.22 -10.59 -1.85
CA VAL A 153 0.78 -9.40 -1.22
C VAL A 153 2.25 -9.65 -0.91
N LEU A 154 3.10 -8.63 -1.11
CA LEU A 154 4.54 -8.71 -0.98
C LEU A 154 5.07 -7.55 -0.13
N CYS A 155 5.99 -7.84 0.79
CA CYS A 155 6.70 -6.82 1.54
C CYS A 155 8.13 -7.25 1.86
N GLY A 156 9.09 -6.32 1.73
CA GLY A 156 10.44 -6.52 2.23
C GLY A 156 10.55 -6.21 3.73
N ASP A 157 11.73 -6.46 4.30
CA ASP A 157 12.10 -6.05 5.66
C ASP A 157 13.57 -5.62 5.79
N GLU A 158 13.97 -5.27 7.01
CA GLU A 158 15.32 -4.82 7.36
C GLU A 158 16.36 -5.94 7.46
N GLU A 159 15.93 -7.20 7.46
CA GLU A 159 16.80 -8.38 7.46
C GLU A 159 17.04 -8.93 6.06
N GLY A 160 16.48 -8.29 5.03
CA GLY A 160 16.64 -8.68 3.63
C GLY A 160 15.70 -9.80 3.20
N ASN A 161 14.66 -10.07 3.99
CA ASN A 161 13.65 -11.04 3.64
C ASN A 161 12.56 -10.43 2.76
N VAL A 162 11.91 -11.30 2.00
CA VAL A 162 10.69 -10.98 1.27
C VAL A 162 9.54 -11.84 1.81
N TRP A 163 8.53 -11.19 2.35
CA TRP A 163 7.32 -11.80 2.88
C TRP A 163 6.27 -11.92 1.78
N LEU A 164 5.81 -13.15 1.51
CA LEU A 164 4.75 -13.46 0.55
C LEU A 164 3.49 -13.92 1.28
N TYR A 165 2.34 -13.39 0.87
CA TYR A 165 1.04 -13.82 1.37
C TYR A 165 0.13 -14.16 0.21
N ASP A 166 -0.51 -15.33 0.26
CA ASP A 166 -1.64 -15.66 -0.60
C ASP A 166 -2.93 -15.33 0.16
N VAL A 167 -3.60 -14.27 -0.29
CA VAL A 167 -4.84 -13.77 0.30
C VAL A 167 -6.07 -14.16 -0.52
N SER A 168 -5.93 -15.09 -1.47
CA SER A 168 -7.03 -15.59 -2.32
C SER A 168 -8.22 -16.10 -1.53
N ASN A 169 -7.98 -16.69 -0.35
CA ASN A 169 -9.06 -17.16 0.51
C ASN A 169 -9.90 -16.02 1.08
N ILE A 170 -9.28 -14.88 1.39
CA ILE A 170 -9.99 -13.67 1.84
C ILE A 170 -10.77 -13.07 0.67
N LEU A 171 -10.19 -13.05 -0.52
CA LEU A 171 -10.86 -12.55 -1.74
C LEU A 171 -12.11 -13.36 -2.12
N LYS A 172 -12.14 -14.66 -1.78
CA LYS A 172 -13.27 -15.57 -2.06
C LYS A 172 -14.38 -15.52 -1.01
N GLN A 173 -14.11 -14.95 0.17
CA GLN A 173 -15.15 -14.84 1.19
C GLN A 173 -16.20 -13.81 0.74
N PRO A 174 -17.49 -14.13 0.87
CA PRO A 174 -18.53 -13.14 0.62
C PRO A 174 -18.32 -11.93 1.55
N PRO A 175 -18.70 -10.71 1.11
CA PRO A 175 -18.55 -9.52 1.93
C PRO A 175 -19.19 -9.76 3.30
N LEU A 176 -18.36 -9.76 4.35
CA LEU A 176 -18.87 -9.89 5.72
C LEU A 176 -19.86 -8.74 5.95
N LEU A 177 -21.03 -9.07 6.51
CA LEU A 177 -22.07 -8.11 6.86
C LEU A 177 -21.47 -6.96 7.71
N PRO A 178 -22.02 -5.73 7.64
CA PRO A 178 -21.47 -4.59 8.33
C PRO A 178 -21.20 -4.89 9.82
N ALA A 179 -20.03 -4.48 10.31
CA ALA A 179 -19.56 -4.67 11.68
C ALA A 179 -20.55 -4.20 12.76
N ALA A 180 -21.55 -3.38 12.41
CA ALA A 180 -22.62 -2.94 13.30
C ALA A 180 -23.49 -4.07 13.90
N LEU A 181 -23.46 -5.29 13.35
CA LEU A 181 -24.21 -6.45 13.86
C LEU A 181 -23.37 -7.48 14.61
N GLN A 182 -22.06 -7.29 14.73
CA GLN A 182 -21.17 -8.24 15.40
C GLN A 182 -20.69 -7.65 16.73
N ALA A 183 -20.95 -8.38 17.82
CA ALA A 183 -20.36 -8.09 19.13
C ALA A 183 -18.83 -8.02 19.00
N PRO A 184 -18.12 -7.21 19.82
CA PRO A 184 -16.67 -7.05 19.72
C PRO A 184 -16.00 -8.40 19.97
N THR A 185 -15.73 -9.11 18.89
CA THR A 185 -15.02 -10.37 18.89
C THR A 185 -13.54 -10.01 18.99
N GLN A 186 -12.81 -10.70 19.87
CA GLN A 186 -11.36 -10.56 19.97
C GLN A 186 -10.75 -10.54 18.57
N PRO A 187 -9.82 -9.60 18.27
CA PRO A 187 -9.20 -9.54 16.97
C PRO A 187 -8.59 -10.90 16.62
N SER A 188 -8.90 -11.40 15.43
CA SER A 188 -8.32 -12.65 14.94
C SER A 188 -6.79 -12.52 14.88
N PRO A 189 -6.06 -13.60 15.23
CA PRO A 189 -4.60 -13.55 15.19
C PRO A 189 -4.12 -13.24 13.77
N PRO A 190 -3.01 -12.49 13.60
CA PRO A 190 -2.46 -12.20 12.28
C PRO A 190 -2.14 -13.50 11.51
N LEU A 191 -2.50 -13.53 10.23
CA LEU A 191 -2.20 -14.63 9.33
C LEU A 191 -0.70 -14.67 9.03
N SER A 192 -0.10 -15.85 9.18
CA SER A 192 1.30 -16.06 8.85
C SER A 192 1.55 -15.92 7.34
N PRO A 193 2.77 -15.50 6.93
CA PRO A 193 3.15 -15.50 5.53
C PRO A 193 3.06 -16.90 4.93
N HIS A 194 2.69 -16.96 3.65
CA HIS A 194 2.71 -18.19 2.88
C HIS A 194 4.15 -18.65 2.63
N GLN A 195 5.06 -17.70 2.43
CA GLN A 195 6.48 -17.96 2.24
C GLN A 195 7.30 -16.74 2.67
N ILE A 196 8.50 -16.98 3.19
CA ILE A 196 9.52 -15.94 3.41
C ILE A 196 10.75 -16.31 2.58
N LEU A 197 11.07 -15.51 1.57
CA LEU A 197 12.30 -15.66 0.80
C LEU A 197 13.43 -14.98 1.57
N LYS A 198 14.50 -15.73 1.84
CA LYS A 198 15.69 -15.21 2.52
C LYS A 198 16.64 -14.55 1.54
N TRP A 199 17.40 -13.57 2.02
CA TRP A 199 18.47 -12.94 1.27
C TRP A 199 19.46 -14.00 0.76
N PRO A 200 19.75 -14.08 -0.56
CA PRO A 200 20.59 -15.13 -1.13
C PRO A 200 22.09 -14.95 -0.86
N GLN A 201 22.51 -13.88 -0.18
CA GLN A 201 23.91 -13.60 0.18
C GLN A 201 24.87 -13.67 -1.03
N PRO A 202 24.67 -12.81 -2.04
CA PRO A 202 25.50 -12.80 -3.23
C PRO A 202 26.92 -12.31 -2.90
N TRP A 203 27.84 -12.59 -3.83
CA TRP A 203 29.21 -12.11 -3.78
C TRP A 203 29.34 -10.85 -4.65
N ALA A 204 29.95 -9.80 -4.11
CA ALA A 204 30.27 -8.58 -4.82
C ALA A 204 31.73 -8.19 -4.51
N LEU A 205 32.52 -7.90 -5.56
CA LEU A 205 33.93 -7.50 -5.43
C LEU A 205 34.77 -8.45 -4.54
N GLY A 206 34.49 -9.76 -4.58
CA GLY A 206 35.22 -10.77 -3.79
C GLY A 206 34.80 -10.87 -2.32
N GLN A 207 33.74 -10.17 -1.90
CA GLN A 207 33.19 -10.24 -0.55
C GLN A 207 31.72 -10.70 -0.58
N VAL A 208 31.33 -11.45 0.45
CA VAL A 208 29.92 -11.83 0.67
C VAL A 208 29.16 -10.63 1.19
N VAL A 209 28.03 -10.32 0.56
CA VAL A 209 27.09 -9.31 1.07
C VAL A 209 26.18 -9.97 2.09
N THR A 210 26.54 -9.81 3.37
CA THR A 210 25.94 -10.58 4.48
C THR A 210 24.60 -10.02 4.95
N LYS A 211 24.44 -8.70 4.97
CA LYS A 211 23.21 -8.02 5.39
C LYS A 211 22.79 -7.00 4.34
N THR A 212 21.49 -6.92 4.12
CA THR A 212 20.86 -5.89 3.30
C THR A 212 19.43 -5.71 3.77
N MET A 213 18.84 -4.57 3.44
CA MET A 213 17.42 -4.28 3.62
C MET A 213 16.73 -4.36 2.27
N VAL A 214 15.53 -4.96 2.22
CA VAL A 214 14.75 -4.99 0.99
C VAL A 214 13.74 -3.85 1.00
N ASN A 215 14.13 -2.72 0.39
CA ASN A 215 13.32 -1.50 0.35
C ASN A 215 12.07 -1.65 -0.51
N THR A 216 12.20 -2.33 -1.64
CA THR A 216 11.08 -2.50 -2.58
C THR A 216 11.03 -3.90 -3.15
N VAL A 217 9.83 -4.46 -3.19
CA VAL A 217 9.55 -5.73 -3.85
C VAL A 217 8.42 -5.52 -4.82
N VAL A 218 8.55 -6.04 -6.02
CA VAL A 218 7.49 -6.08 -7.03
C VAL A 218 7.48 -7.45 -7.71
N ALA A 219 6.32 -7.89 -8.17
CA ALA A 219 6.20 -9.05 -9.03
C ALA A 219 5.48 -8.68 -10.32
N ASN A 220 5.74 -9.43 -11.38
CA ASN A 220 5.00 -9.27 -12.62
C ASN A 220 3.56 -9.79 -12.47
N ALA A 221 2.66 -9.38 -13.37
CA ALA A 221 1.23 -9.71 -13.29
C ALA A 221 0.94 -11.22 -13.31
N SER A 222 1.73 -12.01 -14.05
CA SER A 222 1.61 -13.47 -14.05
C SER A 222 2.23 -14.16 -12.83
N PHE A 223 2.93 -13.41 -11.98
CA PHE A 223 3.66 -13.89 -10.80
C PHE A 223 4.67 -15.00 -11.10
N THR A 224 5.35 -14.88 -12.25
CA THR A 224 6.46 -15.76 -12.65
C THR A 224 7.82 -15.24 -12.17
N TYR A 225 7.93 -13.93 -11.94
CA TYR A 225 9.14 -13.29 -11.44
C TYR A 225 8.82 -12.31 -10.32
N LEU A 226 9.69 -12.30 -9.32
CA LEU A 226 9.71 -11.32 -8.23
C LEU A 226 11.07 -10.63 -8.23
N THR A 227 11.05 -9.30 -8.13
CA THR A 227 12.25 -8.46 -8.08
C THR A 227 12.28 -7.70 -6.75
N ALA A 228 13.40 -7.77 -6.04
CA ALA A 228 13.67 -7.00 -4.84
C ALA A 228 14.80 -6.01 -5.07
N LEU A 229 14.58 -4.76 -4.68
CA LEU A 229 15.56 -3.68 -4.64
C LEU A 229 16.04 -3.50 -3.20
N THR A 230 17.35 -3.45 -3.03
CA THR A 230 17.96 -3.35 -1.70
C THR A 230 18.68 -2.03 -1.45
N ASP A 231 19.04 -1.79 -0.19
CA ASP A 231 19.91 -0.68 0.24
C ASP A 231 21.38 -0.85 -0.17
N SER A 232 21.80 -2.07 -0.53
CA SER A 232 23.15 -2.38 -1.00
C SER A 232 23.34 -2.17 -2.50
N ASN A 233 22.38 -1.55 -3.18
CA ASN A 233 22.35 -1.38 -4.65
C ASN A 233 22.43 -2.72 -5.41
N ILE A 234 21.93 -3.80 -4.81
CA ILE A 234 21.84 -5.11 -5.45
C ILE A 234 20.37 -5.40 -5.75
N VAL A 235 20.11 -5.94 -6.94
CA VAL A 235 18.79 -6.40 -7.34
C VAL A 235 18.77 -7.92 -7.27
N ALA A 236 17.86 -8.47 -6.46
CA ALA A 236 17.61 -9.90 -6.40
C ALA A 236 16.35 -10.25 -7.19
N ILE A 237 16.42 -11.27 -8.04
CA ILE A 237 15.30 -11.73 -8.86
C ILE A 237 15.08 -13.21 -8.58
N TRP A 238 13.86 -13.57 -8.20
CA TRP A 238 13.43 -14.96 -8.06
C TRP A 238 12.51 -15.30 -9.22
N GLY A 239 12.82 -16.42 -9.90
CA GLY A 239 11.93 -17.04 -10.87
C GLY A 239 11.15 -18.17 -10.21
N ARG A 240 9.86 -18.25 -10.51
CA ARG A 240 9.02 -19.41 -10.17
C ARG A 240 9.07 -20.38 -11.36
N MET A 241 9.80 -21.49 -11.19
CA MET A 241 9.82 -22.59 -12.16
C MET A 241 8.56 -23.45 -12.05
#